data_AF-K9W1D8-F1
#
_entry.id   AF-K9W1D8-F1
#
_cell.length_a   1.000
_cell.length_b   1.000
_cell.length_c   1.000
_cell.angle_alpha   90.00
_cell.angle_beta   90.00
_cell.angle_gamma   90.00
#
_symmetry.space_group_name_H-M   'P 1'
#
loop_
_entity.id
_entity.type
_entity.pdbx_description
1 polymer ?
#
loop_
_entity_poly.entity_id
_entity_poly.type
_entity_poly.pdbx_seq_one_letter_code
_entity_poly.pdbx_strand_id
1 'polypeptide(L)'
;MTQAINNSQLMLNEFQNLSAAQQQEVIDFIQFLQYKAAQKNVSELRRISAYEAAQQWAGCVDSGLGDLSTNKDYLEGFGKS
;
A
#
# COMPACT_ATOMS: atom_id res chain seq x y z
N MET A 1 2.46 -11.53 38.26
CA MET A 1 3.30 -10.69 37.37
C MET A 1 4.65 -11.38 37.16
N THR A 2 4.82 -12.22 36.13
CA THR A 2 6.15 -12.66 35.59
C THR A 2 5.96 -13.76 34.53
N GLN A 3 5.67 -13.39 33.28
CA GLN A 3 5.82 -14.30 32.12
C GLN A 3 6.60 -13.67 30.96
N ALA A 4 6.84 -12.35 30.98
CA ALA A 4 7.58 -11.66 29.91
C ALA A 4 9.10 -11.92 29.92
N ILE A 5 9.68 -12.30 31.06
CA ILE A 5 11.15 -12.38 31.21
C ILE A 5 11.74 -13.61 30.49
N ASN A 6 10.98 -14.68 30.28
CA ASN A 6 11.50 -15.92 29.68
C ASN A 6 11.50 -15.93 28.14
N ASN A 7 10.55 -15.23 27.50
CA ASN A 7 10.41 -15.30 26.05
C ASN A 7 11.53 -14.53 25.32
N SER A 8 11.94 -13.37 25.85
CA SER A 8 13.00 -12.56 25.23
C SER A 8 14.35 -13.26 25.25
N GLN A 9 14.71 -13.91 26.36
CA GLN A 9 15.98 -14.64 26.46
C GLN A 9 15.98 -15.91 25.61
N LEU A 10 14.85 -16.62 25.54
CA LEU A 10 14.71 -17.79 24.68
C LEU A 10 14.82 -17.39 23.20
N MET A 11 14.13 -16.33 22.77
CA MET A 11 14.23 -15.82 21.39
C MET A 11 15.64 -15.39 21.01
N LEU A 12 16.38 -14.76 21.93
CA LEU A 12 17.78 -14.36 21.68
C LEU A 12 18.70 -15.57 21.50
N ASN A 13 18.54 -16.62 22.32
CA ASN A 13 19.31 -17.85 22.18
C ASN A 13 18.99 -18.58 20.87
N GLU A 14 17.71 -18.72 20.55
CA GLU A 14 17.29 -19.36 19.29
C GLU A 14 17.81 -18.59 18.08
N PHE A 15 17.73 -17.25 18.09
CA PHE A 15 18.25 -16.41 17.01
C PHE A 15 19.78 -16.53 16.85
N GLN A 16 20.53 -16.59 17.96
CA GLN A 16 21.99 -16.75 17.92
C GLN A 16 22.42 -18.13 17.40
N ASN A 17 21.60 -19.16 17.58
CA ASN A 17 21.87 -20.51 17.09
C ASN A 17 21.55 -20.72 15.60
N LEU A 18 20.91 -19.75 14.96
CA LEU A 18 20.63 -19.79 13.52
C LEU A 18 21.89 -19.53 12.68
N SER A 19 21.89 -20.04 11.46
CA SER A 19 22.89 -19.65 10.46
C SER A 19 22.72 -18.18 10.05
N ALA A 20 23.77 -17.56 9.52
CA ALA A 20 23.73 -16.17 9.08
C ALA A 20 22.61 -15.88 8.05
N ALA A 21 22.32 -16.84 7.16
CA ALA A 21 21.22 -16.71 6.19
C ALA A 21 19.84 -16.69 6.88
N GLN A 22 19.63 -17.58 7.86
CA GLN A 22 18.38 -17.65 8.63
C GLN A 22 18.19 -16.44 9.54
N GLN A 23 19.27 -15.90 10.09
CA GLN A 23 19.22 -14.64 10.85
C GLN A 23 18.75 -13.49 9.97
N GLN A 24 19.22 -13.43 8.72
CA GLN A 24 18.78 -12.42 7.76
C GLN A 24 17.29 -12.57 7.43
N GLU A 25 16.80 -13.79 7.20
CA GLU A 25 15.37 -14.04 6.97
C GLU A 25 14.49 -13.57 8.14
N VAL A 26 14.92 -13.79 9.37
CA VAL A 26 14.20 -13.31 10.56
C VAL A 26 14.19 -11.78 10.62
N ILE A 27 15.32 -11.13 10.30
CA ILE A 27 15.40 -9.66 10.22
C ILE A 27 14.43 -9.14 9.14
N ASP A 28 14.43 -9.74 7.96
CA ASP A 28 13.56 -9.36 6.85
C ASP A 28 12.07 -9.53 7.23
N PHE A 29 11.74 -10.59 7.97
CA PHE A 29 10.39 -10.80 8.48
C PHE A 29 9.97 -9.74 9.51
N ILE A 30 10.86 -9.36 10.42
CA ILE A 30 10.61 -8.27 11.39
C ILE A 30 10.36 -6.95 10.65
N GLN A 31 11.18 -6.63 9.65
CA GLN A 31 11.00 -5.45 8.81
C GLN A 31 9.66 -5.47 8.07
N PHE A 32 9.27 -6.62 7.52
CA PHE A 32 7.96 -6.80 6.89
C PHE A 32 6.80 -6.55 7.86
N LEU A 33 6.89 -7.04 9.10
CA LEU A 33 5.87 -6.79 10.12
C LEU A 33 5.76 -5.30 10.48
N GLN A 34 6.89 -4.61 10.61
CA GLN A 34 6.92 -3.17 10.85
C GLN A 34 6.32 -2.38 9.70
N TYR A 35 6.67 -2.74 8.46
CA TYR A 35 6.11 -2.15 7.25
C TYR A 35 4.59 -2.32 7.18
N LYS A 36 4.08 -3.52 7.46
CA LYS A 36 2.63 -3.80 7.51
C LYS A 36 1.92 -2.99 8.60
N ALA A 37 2.53 -2.84 9.77
CA ALA A 37 1.99 -2.00 10.84
C ALA A 37 1.94 -0.52 10.44
N ALA A 38 2.99 -0.02 9.77
CA ALA A 38 3.03 1.34 9.24
C ALA A 38 1.95 1.57 8.16
N GLN A 39 1.77 0.63 7.24
CA GLN A 39 0.71 0.72 6.21
C GLN A 39 -0.70 0.70 6.79
N LYS A 40 -0.93 -0.02 7.90
CA LYS A 40 -2.25 -0.04 8.54
C LYS A 40 -2.69 1.35 9.01
N ASN A 41 -1.74 2.20 9.41
CA ASN A 41 -2.01 3.60 9.79
C ASN A 41 -2.25 4.52 8.56
N VAL A 42 -1.75 4.15 7.37
CA VAL A 42 -1.98 4.90 6.12
C VAL A 42 -3.29 4.47 5.44
N SER A 43 -3.66 3.19 5.53
CA SER A 43 -4.89 2.63 4.94
C SER A 43 -6.21 3.06 5.60
N GLU A 44 -6.16 3.78 6.73
CA GLU A 44 -7.36 4.43 7.29
C GLU A 44 -7.69 5.75 6.58
N LEU A 45 -6.72 6.35 5.88
CA LEU A 45 -6.96 7.51 5.02
C LEU A 45 -7.44 7.02 3.64
N ARG A 46 -8.76 6.83 3.52
CA ARG A 46 -9.50 6.56 2.28
C ARG A 46 -9.10 5.26 1.57
N ARG A 47 -9.78 4.18 1.94
CA ARG A 47 -9.96 3.02 1.07
C ARG A 47 -10.88 3.41 -0.10
N ILE A 48 -10.33 4.03 -1.12
CA ILE A 48 -10.95 3.98 -2.44
C ILE A 48 -10.63 2.61 -3.03
N SER A 49 -11.64 1.89 -3.47
CA SER A 49 -11.46 0.62 -4.18
C SER A 49 -10.67 0.86 -5.48
N ALA A 50 -9.97 -0.16 -5.97
CA ALA A 50 -9.30 -0.09 -7.28
C ALA A 50 -10.29 0.28 -8.41
N TYR A 51 -11.56 -0.09 -8.25
CA TYR A 51 -12.65 0.29 -9.14
C TYR A 51 -12.94 1.80 -9.10
N GLU A 52 -13.09 2.38 -7.90
CA GLU A 52 -13.26 3.85 -7.74
C GLU A 52 -12.03 4.63 -8.22
N ALA A 53 -10.82 4.11 -7.97
CA ALA A 53 -9.58 4.69 -8.47
C ALA A 53 -9.47 4.61 -10.01
N ALA A 54 -10.14 3.64 -10.65
CA ALA A 54 -10.21 3.53 -12.10
C ALA A 54 -11.34 4.38 -12.71
N GLN A 55 -12.41 4.66 -11.96
CA GLN A 55 -13.50 5.53 -12.43
C GLN A 55 -13.03 6.94 -12.79
N GLN A 56 -12.04 7.50 -12.08
CA GLN A 56 -11.46 8.81 -12.45
C GLN A 56 -10.74 8.80 -13.82
N TRP A 57 -10.41 7.62 -14.34
CA TRP A 57 -9.79 7.43 -15.66
C TRP A 57 -10.80 6.91 -16.69
N ALA A 58 -12.03 6.60 -16.28
CA ALA A 58 -13.10 6.19 -17.19
C ALA A 58 -13.50 7.40 -18.06
N GLY A 59 -13.15 7.35 -19.35
CA GLY A 59 -13.30 8.47 -20.29
C GLY A 59 -11.99 9.19 -20.62
N CYS A 60 -10.89 8.87 -19.94
CA CYS A 60 -9.55 9.37 -20.25
C CYS A 60 -8.80 8.48 -21.27
N VAL A 61 -9.31 7.26 -21.49
CA VAL A 61 -8.90 6.45 -22.64
C VAL A 61 -9.54 7.08 -23.87
N ASP A 62 -8.76 7.94 -24.49
CA ASP A 62 -8.93 8.47 -25.83
C ASP A 62 -9.46 7.35 -26.73
N SER A 63 -10.75 7.42 -27.04
CA SER A 63 -11.54 6.40 -27.74
C SER A 63 -11.11 6.21 -29.21
N GLY A 64 -9.88 6.56 -29.57
CA GLY A 64 -9.37 6.60 -30.95
C GLY A 64 -10.13 7.58 -31.85
N LEU A 65 -11.10 8.31 -31.28
CA LEU A 65 -11.85 9.36 -31.91
C LEU A 65 -11.19 10.64 -31.42
N GLY A 66 -10.27 11.19 -32.22
CA GLY A 66 -9.56 12.45 -31.95
C GLY A 66 -10.48 13.69 -31.92
N ASP A 67 -11.75 13.48 -31.59
CA ASP A 67 -12.76 14.50 -31.40
C ASP A 67 -12.98 14.72 -29.90
N LEU A 68 -12.53 15.89 -29.45
CA LEU A 68 -12.61 16.36 -28.07
C LEU A 68 -14.05 16.66 -27.64
N SER A 69 -15.04 16.50 -28.53
CA SER A 69 -16.48 16.67 -28.27
C SER A 69 -17.06 15.72 -27.21
N THR A 70 -16.33 14.66 -26.84
CA THR A 70 -16.75 13.70 -25.80
C THR A 70 -16.13 13.96 -24.43
N ASN A 71 -15.10 14.81 -24.36
CA ASN A 71 -14.44 15.17 -23.11
C ASN A 71 -15.22 16.32 -22.43
N LYS A 72 -16.00 15.98 -21.41
CA LYS A 72 -16.83 16.93 -20.65
C LYS A 72 -16.02 18.05 -20.01
N ASP A 73 -14.78 17.77 -19.59
CA ASP A 73 -13.89 18.78 -19.00
C ASP A 73 -13.40 19.76 -20.08
N TYR A 74 -13.22 19.30 -21.31
CA TYR A 74 -12.81 20.14 -22.44
C TYR A 74 -13.93 21.09 -22.91
N LEU A 75 -15.18 20.70 -22.69
CA LEU A 75 -16.36 21.51 -23.03
C LEU A 75 -16.72 22.54 -21.94
N GLU A 76 -16.05 22.52 -20.79
CA GLU A 76 -16.34 23.42 -19.68
C GLU A 76 -15.85 24.84 -19.97
N GLY A 77 -16.73 25.68 -20.56
CA GLY A 77 -16.44 27.08 -20.90
C GLY A 77 -16.84 27.47 -22.33
N PHE A 78 -17.08 26.49 -23.20
CA PHE A 78 -17.65 26.75 -24.52
C PHE A 78 -19.16 27.03 -24.41
N GLY A 79 -19.64 28.09 -25.06
CA GLY A 79 -21.06 28.45 -25.10
C GLY A 79 -21.56 29.34 -23.95
N LYS A 80 -20.68 29.85 -23.09
CA LYS A 80 -21.03 30.92 -22.14
C LYS A 80 -20.92 32.27 -22.84
N SER A 81 -22.04 32.77 -23.36
CA SER A 81 -22.27 34.16 -23.81
C SER A 81 -22.97 34.96 -22.74
#